data_AF-A0A2M9Q5P3-F1
#
_entry.id   AF-A0A2M9Q5P3-F1
#
_cell.length_a   1.000
_cell.length_b   1.000
_cell.length_c   1.000
_cell.angle_alpha   90.00
_cell.angle_beta   90.00
_cell.angle_gamma   90.00
#
_symmetry.space_group_name_H-M   'P 1'
#
loop_
_entity.id
_entity.type
_entity.pdbx_description
1 polymer ?
#
loop_
_entity_poly.entity_id
_entity_poly.type
_entity_poly.pdbx_seq_one_letter_code
_entity_poly.pdbx_strand_id
1 'polypeptide(L)'
;MALTQEEQNMLRLAKENLKDLPYYISEFYEDKEDNFSVNTLSKYIYEYKNFFNWLVVEGIVNVNKAKEVPLDALDGLRKDVVKTYFDKLNNENIASEIKQKHKVYETRKDTTVNRAKSALRSLFKYLVNETENDAGDTYIERNVMEKFPLKRIKVSAATRASALNDKILKQNQIKGFLEFLRNDYENTIADNHRKLSTFRRDKERDFAICSLFLGSGIRLAELVSLEINNIDFHNVKISVDRKGGAHQTLSITIDSLLAIERYLEVRNKRYIGAEYSPFLFVTSHGGIKNISHRAIQNIVQKYTTAYLEQVTNSKSVNGLSPHKLRHSFSLVYYEETEGDIKLLSEQLGHSNLNTTSLYVNMADETRAKAMERVSEALNNEHFSNE
;
A
#
# COMPACT_ATOMS: atom_id res chain seq x y z
N MET A 1 18.85 -1.70 -4.46
CA MET A 1 17.97 -0.51 -4.52
C MET A 1 18.27 0.35 -3.29
N ALA A 2 18.53 1.64 -3.45
CA ALA A 2 18.78 2.52 -2.31
C ALA A 2 17.49 2.69 -1.48
N LEU A 3 17.59 2.54 -0.16
CA LEU A 3 16.44 2.71 0.75
C LEU A 3 15.90 4.14 0.69
N THR A 4 14.58 4.29 0.65
CA THR A 4 13.95 5.61 0.78
C THR A 4 14.24 6.22 2.15
N GLN A 5 14.19 7.55 2.28
CA GLN A 5 14.37 8.23 3.57
C GLN A 5 13.42 7.71 4.66
N GLU A 6 12.21 7.31 4.27
CA GLU A 6 11.21 6.74 5.17
C GLU A 6 11.62 5.34 5.64
N GLU A 7 12.11 4.49 4.74
CA GLU A 7 12.65 3.18 5.09
C GLU A 7 13.90 3.29 5.94
N GLN A 8 14.79 4.26 5.67
CA GLN A 8 15.95 4.54 6.53
C GLN A 8 15.51 4.92 7.95
N ASN A 9 14.46 5.72 8.10
CA ASN A 9 13.90 6.06 9.40
C ASN A 9 13.28 4.84 10.11
N MET A 10 12.54 4.00 9.38
CA MET A 10 11.97 2.76 9.93
C MET A 10 13.07 1.77 10.36
N LEU A 11 14.14 1.68 9.59
CA LEU A 11 15.31 0.86 9.88
C LEU A 11 16.01 1.36 11.15
N ARG A 12 16.21 2.69 11.26
CA ARG A 12 16.79 3.31 12.46
C ARG A 12 15.98 2.98 13.70
N LEU A 13 14.65 3.16 13.65
CA LEU A 13 13.77 2.88 14.77
C LEU A 13 13.75 1.39 15.13
N ALA A 14 13.79 0.50 14.14
CA ALA A 14 13.90 -0.94 14.37
C ALA A 14 15.21 -1.29 15.09
N LYS A 15 16.34 -0.76 14.63
CA LYS A 15 17.66 -0.95 15.26
C LYS A 15 17.73 -0.37 16.67
N GLU A 16 17.03 0.75 16.94
CA GLU A 16 16.89 1.28 18.30
C GLU A 16 16.09 0.34 19.20
N ASN A 17 14.98 -0.20 18.72
CA ASN A 17 14.16 -1.15 19.47
C ASN A 17 14.88 -2.48 19.76
N LEU A 18 15.73 -2.97 18.85
CA LEU A 18 16.51 -4.20 19.04
C LEU A 18 17.40 -4.14 20.27
N LYS A 19 17.92 -2.95 20.64
CA LYS A 19 18.78 -2.79 21.81
C LYS A 19 18.11 -3.18 23.13
N ASP A 20 16.78 -3.07 23.18
CA ASP A 20 15.93 -3.36 24.33
C ASP A 20 15.35 -4.78 24.31
N LEU A 21 15.67 -5.60 23.29
CA LEU A 21 15.10 -6.92 23.07
C LEU A 21 16.13 -8.04 23.31
N PRO A 22 15.68 -9.27 23.59
CA PRO A 22 16.57 -10.43 23.77
C PRO A 22 17.49 -10.69 22.57
N TYR A 23 18.63 -11.33 22.83
CA TYR A 23 19.67 -11.56 21.81
C TYR A 23 19.14 -12.33 20.59
N TYR A 24 18.29 -13.34 20.79
CA TYR A 24 17.68 -14.15 19.72
C TYR A 24 16.73 -13.35 18.82
N ILE A 25 16.31 -12.14 19.21
CA ILE A 25 15.59 -11.22 18.32
C ILE A 25 16.54 -10.47 17.38
N SER A 26 17.78 -10.25 17.81
CA SER A 26 18.84 -9.70 16.95
C SER A 26 19.27 -10.74 15.93
N GLU A 27 19.44 -12.00 16.32
CA GLU A 27 19.69 -13.12 15.40
C GLU A 27 18.55 -13.30 14.39
N PHE A 28 17.29 -13.26 14.84
CA PHE A 28 16.13 -13.24 13.94
C PHE A 28 16.20 -12.07 12.94
N TYR A 29 16.59 -10.89 13.40
CA TYR A 29 16.69 -9.71 12.54
C TYR A 29 17.76 -9.91 11.46
N GLU A 30 18.95 -10.38 11.85
CA GLU A 30 20.08 -10.63 10.94
C GLU A 30 19.78 -11.73 9.92
N ASP A 31 19.18 -12.84 10.34
CA ASP A 31 18.82 -13.93 9.42
C ASP A 31 17.70 -13.52 8.43
N LYS A 32 16.85 -12.57 8.83
CA LYS A 32 15.67 -12.18 8.04
C LYS A 32 15.79 -10.85 7.32
N GLU A 33 16.86 -10.09 7.51
CA GLU A 33 17.00 -8.76 6.88
C GLU A 33 17.07 -8.82 5.36
N ASP A 34 17.63 -9.88 4.80
CA ASP A 34 17.69 -10.11 3.35
C ASP A 34 16.35 -10.59 2.77
N ASN A 35 15.52 -11.25 3.59
CA ASN A 35 14.31 -11.94 3.14
C ASN A 35 13.03 -11.09 3.35
N PHE A 36 13.00 -10.22 4.35
CA PHE A 36 11.87 -9.32 4.60
C PHE A 36 12.11 -7.91 4.04
N SER A 37 11.00 -7.23 3.70
CA SER A 37 11.10 -5.80 3.46
C SER A 37 11.29 -5.06 4.78
N VAL A 38 12.01 -3.92 4.75
CA VAL A 38 12.23 -3.05 5.92
C VAL A 38 10.93 -2.77 6.67
N ASN A 39 9.84 -2.50 5.96
CA ASN A 39 8.53 -2.26 6.58
C ASN A 39 8.00 -3.47 7.37
N THR A 40 8.11 -4.69 6.82
CA THR A 40 7.67 -5.91 7.51
C THR A 40 8.54 -6.15 8.73
N LEU A 41 9.86 -6.06 8.58
CA LEU A 41 10.80 -6.29 9.66
C LEU A 41 10.63 -5.27 10.78
N SER A 42 10.58 -3.97 10.48
CA SER A 42 10.33 -2.91 11.47
C SER A 42 9.00 -3.10 12.20
N LYS A 43 7.94 -3.55 11.51
CA LYS A 43 6.67 -3.88 12.16
C LYS A 43 6.81 -5.10 13.08
N TYR A 44 7.52 -6.14 12.67
CA TYR A 44 7.71 -7.33 13.48
C TYR A 44 8.49 -7.00 14.75
N ILE A 45 9.60 -6.26 14.64
CA ILE A 45 10.37 -5.79 15.80
C ILE A 45 9.50 -4.97 16.77
N TYR A 46 8.63 -4.11 16.25
CA TYR A 46 7.68 -3.37 17.08
C TYR A 46 6.70 -4.30 17.84
N GLU A 47 6.13 -5.31 17.16
CA GLU A 47 5.25 -6.28 17.82
C GLU A 47 6.00 -7.13 18.85
N TYR A 48 7.26 -7.51 18.58
CA TYR A 48 8.11 -8.21 19.54
C TYR A 48 8.35 -7.35 20.78
N LYS A 49 8.72 -6.08 20.61
CA LYS A 49 8.89 -5.15 21.73
C LYS A 49 7.64 -5.08 22.61
N ASN A 50 6.46 -4.98 22.01
CA ASN A 50 5.20 -4.97 22.77
C ASN A 50 4.96 -6.28 23.53
N PHE A 51 5.23 -7.43 22.89
CA PHE A 51 5.04 -8.74 23.49
C PHE A 51 6.01 -9.01 24.65
N PHE A 52 7.31 -8.76 24.46
CA PHE A 52 8.31 -8.96 25.51
C PHE A 52 8.12 -7.99 26.68
N ASN A 53 7.76 -6.73 26.41
CA ASN A 53 7.40 -5.79 27.49
C ASN A 53 6.17 -6.28 28.26
N TRP A 54 5.16 -6.84 27.58
CA TRP A 54 3.99 -7.40 28.22
C TRP A 54 4.33 -8.59 29.13
N LEU A 55 5.21 -9.50 28.69
CA LEU A 55 5.68 -10.62 29.51
C LEU A 55 6.26 -10.16 30.85
N VAL A 56 7.04 -9.08 30.83
CA VAL A 56 7.67 -8.50 32.01
C VAL A 56 6.66 -7.74 32.88
N VAL A 57 5.87 -6.84 32.27
CA VAL A 57 4.94 -5.95 33.00
C VAL A 57 3.84 -6.73 33.71
N GLU A 58 3.32 -7.80 33.10
CA GLU A 58 2.29 -8.65 33.73
C GLU A 58 2.88 -9.70 34.68
N GLY A 59 4.21 -9.70 34.90
CA GLY A 59 4.88 -10.64 35.79
C GLY A 59 4.85 -12.10 35.32
N ILE A 60 4.70 -12.33 34.01
CA ILE A 60 4.72 -13.67 33.41
C ILE A 60 6.14 -14.24 33.44
N VAL A 61 7.13 -13.36 33.30
CA VAL A 61 8.55 -13.66 33.40
C VAL A 61 9.15 -12.79 34.49
N ASN A 62 9.87 -13.39 35.43
CA ASN A 62 10.47 -12.69 36.56
C ASN A 62 11.84 -12.10 36.20
N VAL A 63 11.84 -11.09 35.33
CA VAL A 63 13.02 -10.32 34.92
C VAL A 63 12.71 -8.82 34.94
N ASN A 64 13.72 -7.96 34.96
CA ASN A 64 13.48 -6.51 35.07
C ASN A 64 13.24 -5.85 33.71
N LYS A 65 13.82 -6.41 32.65
CA LYS A 65 13.79 -5.81 31.31
C LYS A 65 13.42 -6.85 30.26
N ALA A 66 12.72 -6.41 29.21
CA ALA A 66 12.39 -7.25 28.05
C ALA A 66 13.61 -7.95 27.45
N LYS A 67 14.77 -7.29 27.43
CA LYS A 67 16.05 -7.84 26.97
C LYS A 67 16.52 -9.09 27.72
N GLU A 68 16.08 -9.26 28.96
CA GLU A 68 16.52 -10.34 29.85
C GLU A 68 15.61 -11.57 29.75
N VAL A 69 14.55 -11.54 28.93
CA VAL A 69 13.60 -12.67 28.82
C VAL A 69 14.30 -13.90 28.21
N PRO A 70 14.41 -15.01 28.95
CA PRO A 70 15.14 -16.20 28.50
C PRO A 70 14.29 -17.09 27.57
N LEU A 71 14.93 -18.02 26.87
CA LEU A 71 14.28 -18.90 25.89
C LEU A 71 13.31 -19.91 26.54
N ASP A 72 13.67 -20.46 27.70
CA ASP A 72 12.85 -21.38 28.50
C ASP A 72 11.52 -20.74 28.92
N ALA A 73 11.51 -19.43 29.18
CA ALA A 73 10.27 -18.69 29.43
C ALA A 73 9.33 -18.76 28.23
N LEU A 74 9.84 -18.70 26.99
CA LEU A 74 9.03 -18.81 25.78
C LEU A 74 8.55 -20.24 25.52
N ASP A 75 9.43 -21.23 25.73
CA ASP A 75 9.11 -22.64 25.54
C ASP A 75 7.99 -23.11 26.51
N GLY A 76 8.06 -22.62 27.75
CA GLY A 76 7.06 -22.85 28.80
C GLY A 76 5.74 -22.08 28.65
N LEU A 77 5.62 -21.13 27.71
CA LEU A 77 4.44 -20.26 27.63
C LEU A 77 3.14 -21.03 27.40
N ARG A 78 2.19 -20.95 28.33
CA ARG A 78 0.90 -21.63 28.15
C ARG A 78 -0.05 -20.88 27.22
N LYS A 79 -0.95 -21.62 26.57
CA LYS A 79 -1.92 -21.06 25.62
C LYS A 79 -2.89 -20.09 26.30
N ASP A 80 -3.34 -20.39 27.52
CA ASP A 80 -4.22 -19.53 28.33
C ASP A 80 -3.56 -18.17 28.63
N VAL A 81 -2.26 -18.16 28.93
CA VAL A 81 -1.49 -16.94 29.19
C VAL A 81 -1.34 -16.11 27.92
N VAL A 82 -0.91 -16.71 26.81
CA VAL A 82 -0.81 -15.98 25.54
C VAL A 82 -2.17 -15.48 25.05
N LYS A 83 -3.26 -16.16 25.39
CA LYS A 83 -4.61 -15.69 25.07
C LYS A 83 -4.91 -14.35 25.75
N THR A 84 -4.47 -14.13 26.98
CA THR A 84 -4.70 -12.86 27.69
C THR A 84 -3.98 -11.69 27.01
N TYR A 85 -2.82 -11.91 26.38
CA TYR A 85 -2.16 -10.91 25.54
C TYR A 85 -3.04 -10.49 24.36
N PHE A 86 -3.57 -11.45 23.61
CA PHE A 86 -4.40 -11.15 22.45
C PHE A 86 -5.75 -10.55 22.85
N ASP A 87 -6.32 -10.96 23.99
CA ASP A 87 -7.53 -10.37 24.55
C ASP A 87 -7.27 -8.91 24.98
N LYS A 88 -6.12 -8.63 25.61
CA LYS A 88 -5.66 -7.26 25.89
C LYS A 88 -5.53 -6.43 24.62
N LEU A 89 -4.87 -6.95 23.58
CA LEU A 89 -4.74 -6.23 22.31
C LEU A 89 -6.09 -5.96 21.62
N ASN A 90 -7.08 -6.85 21.78
CA ASN A 90 -8.45 -6.61 21.28
C ASN A 90 -9.16 -5.50 22.08
N ASN A 91 -8.92 -5.45 23.39
CA ASN A 91 -9.62 -4.58 24.33
C ASN A 91 -8.90 -3.24 24.59
N GLU A 92 -7.64 -3.09 24.17
CA GLU A 92 -6.88 -1.85 24.28
C GLU A 92 -7.54 -0.74 23.43
N ASN A 93 -8.15 0.22 24.11
CA ASN A 93 -8.71 1.43 23.51
C ASN A 93 -7.58 2.29 22.93
N ILE A 94 -7.68 2.66 21.65
CA ILE A 94 -6.78 3.66 21.08
C ILE A 94 -7.26 5.03 21.54
N ALA A 95 -6.45 5.74 22.33
CA ALA A 95 -6.56 7.19 22.40
C ALA A 95 -6.17 7.74 21.03
N SER A 96 -7.16 8.06 20.19
CA SER A 96 -6.87 8.72 18.93
C SER A 96 -6.42 10.16 19.22
N GLU A 97 -5.15 10.46 18.99
CA GLU A 97 -4.58 11.83 19.08
C GLU A 97 -5.23 12.82 18.10
N ILE A 98 -6.19 12.38 17.26
CA ILE A 98 -6.73 13.15 16.13
C ILE A 98 -8.10 13.82 16.42
N LYS A 99 -8.77 13.58 17.55
CA LYS A 99 -10.05 14.26 17.85
C LYS A 99 -10.13 14.76 19.30
N GLN A 100 -9.39 15.82 19.61
CA GLN A 100 -9.37 16.53 20.90
C GLN A 100 -10.72 17.13 21.38
N LYS A 101 -11.88 16.77 20.81
CA LYS A 101 -13.17 17.26 21.33
C LYS A 101 -14.18 16.21 21.76
N HIS A 102 -14.16 14.98 21.24
CA HIS A 102 -15.10 13.94 21.67
C HIS A 102 -14.35 12.62 21.90
N LYS A 103 -14.35 12.14 23.15
CA LYS A 103 -13.83 10.82 23.54
C LYS A 103 -14.71 9.73 22.90
N VAL A 104 -14.43 9.40 21.64
CA VAL A 104 -14.97 8.20 21.00
C VAL A 104 -13.97 7.08 21.29
N TYR A 105 -14.42 6.10 22.08
CA TYR A 105 -13.67 4.89 22.39
C TYR A 105 -13.84 3.91 21.23
N GLU A 106 -12.76 3.57 20.53
CA GLU A 106 -12.77 2.52 19.49
C GLU A 106 -11.89 1.35 19.92
N THR A 107 -12.42 0.13 19.78
CA THR A 107 -11.66 -1.12 19.89
C THR A 107 -10.70 -1.27 18.69
N ARG A 108 -9.55 -1.94 18.88
CA ARG A 108 -8.59 -2.12 17.77
C ARG A 108 -9.25 -2.89 16.63
N LYS A 109 -9.01 -2.46 15.38
CA LYS A 109 -9.43 -3.21 14.18
C LYS A 109 -8.81 -4.61 14.20
N ASP A 110 -9.58 -5.65 13.85
CA ASP A 110 -9.18 -7.07 13.72
C ASP A 110 -7.85 -7.26 12.94
N THR A 111 -7.51 -6.32 12.04
CA THR A 111 -6.26 -6.30 11.26
C THR A 111 -5.00 -6.06 12.08
N THR A 112 -5.09 -5.38 13.23
CA THR A 112 -3.93 -5.13 14.11
C THR A 112 -3.59 -6.38 14.94
N VAL A 113 -4.59 -7.08 15.46
CA VAL A 113 -4.35 -8.33 16.21
C VAL A 113 -3.84 -9.45 15.31
N ASN A 114 -4.38 -9.56 14.09
CA ASN A 114 -3.83 -10.50 13.10
C ASN A 114 -2.37 -10.18 12.74
N ARG A 115 -1.96 -8.91 12.76
CA ARG A 115 -0.55 -8.53 12.52
C ARG A 115 0.37 -8.98 13.65
N ALA A 116 -0.02 -8.73 14.90
CA ALA A 116 0.71 -9.22 16.07
C ALA A 116 0.82 -10.75 16.05
N LYS A 117 -0.28 -11.46 15.77
CA LYS A 117 -0.27 -12.91 15.58
C LYS A 117 0.69 -13.35 14.47
N SER A 118 0.67 -12.70 13.32
CA SER A 118 1.59 -13.04 12.22
C SER A 118 3.05 -12.84 12.60
N ALA A 119 3.39 -11.71 13.24
CA ALA A 119 4.73 -11.42 13.69
C ALA A 119 5.21 -12.48 14.70
N LEU A 120 4.42 -12.75 15.74
CA LEU A 120 4.76 -13.72 16.79
C LEU A 120 4.83 -15.15 16.26
N ARG A 121 3.96 -15.54 15.32
CA ARG A 121 4.09 -16.83 14.62
C ARG A 121 5.38 -16.92 13.83
N SER A 122 5.80 -15.85 13.17
CA SER A 122 7.07 -15.81 12.44
C SER A 122 8.26 -16.02 13.39
N LEU A 123 8.25 -15.36 14.55
CA LEU A 123 9.31 -15.52 15.55
C LEU A 123 9.35 -16.93 16.12
N PHE A 124 8.21 -17.44 16.62
CA PHE A 124 8.17 -18.78 17.22
C PHE A 124 8.44 -19.87 16.19
N LYS A 125 8.10 -19.67 14.92
CA LYS A 125 8.48 -20.60 13.86
C LYS A 125 9.99 -20.60 13.64
N TYR A 126 10.62 -19.43 13.60
CA TYR A 126 12.07 -19.30 13.48
C TYR A 126 12.79 -20.00 14.64
N LEU A 127 12.43 -19.69 15.89
CA LEU A 127 13.05 -20.27 17.09
C LEU A 127 12.91 -21.81 17.20
N VAL A 128 11.92 -22.39 16.51
CA VAL A 128 11.64 -23.84 16.52
C VAL A 128 12.29 -24.57 15.36
N ASN A 129 12.44 -23.94 14.20
CA ASN A 129 12.80 -24.65 12.95
C ASN A 129 14.06 -24.13 12.28
N GLU A 130 14.59 -22.99 12.70
CA GLU A 130 15.62 -22.24 11.97
C GLU A 130 16.78 -21.79 12.87
N THR A 131 16.79 -22.21 14.15
CA THR A 131 17.88 -21.94 15.08
C THR A 131 18.45 -23.24 15.62
N GLU A 132 19.75 -23.23 15.92
CA GLU A 132 20.47 -24.36 16.53
C GLU A 132 21.43 -23.80 17.59
N ASN A 133 21.52 -24.48 18.74
CA ASN A 133 22.53 -24.19 19.75
C ASN A 133 23.81 -25.02 19.48
N ASP A 134 24.84 -24.86 20.33
CA ASP A 134 26.11 -25.59 20.19
C ASP A 134 25.95 -27.12 20.25
N ALA A 135 24.85 -27.63 20.78
CA ALA A 135 24.52 -29.06 20.84
C ALA A 135 23.72 -29.55 19.60
N GLY A 136 23.31 -28.65 18.71
CA GLY A 136 22.47 -28.95 17.55
C GLY A 136 20.97 -29.00 17.87
N ASP A 137 20.56 -28.64 19.08
CA ASP A 137 19.15 -28.56 19.45
C ASP A 137 18.57 -27.18 19.09
N THR A 138 17.28 -27.14 18.77
CA THR A 138 16.58 -25.89 18.49
C THR A 138 16.39 -25.06 19.76
N TYR A 139 16.17 -23.75 19.61
CA TYR A 139 16.12 -22.85 20.77
C TYR A 139 14.90 -23.06 21.65
N ILE A 140 13.76 -23.41 21.05
CA ILE A 140 12.56 -23.84 21.75
C ILE A 140 11.94 -25.01 20.99
N GLU A 141 11.33 -25.95 21.71
CA GLU A 141 10.64 -27.09 21.10
C GLU A 141 9.16 -26.78 20.87
N ARG A 142 8.55 -26.01 21.79
CA ARG A 142 7.10 -25.84 21.86
C ARG A 142 6.62 -24.56 21.20
N ASN A 143 5.98 -24.70 20.04
CA ASN A 143 5.34 -23.58 19.35
C ASN A 143 3.92 -23.28 19.88
N VAL A 144 3.79 -22.43 20.90
CA VAL A 144 2.48 -22.00 21.40
C VAL A 144 1.72 -21.11 20.40
N MET A 145 2.42 -20.35 19.55
CA MET A 145 1.83 -19.40 18.60
C MET A 145 1.09 -20.09 17.45
N GLU A 146 1.46 -21.32 17.11
CA GLU A 146 0.72 -22.15 16.16
C GLU A 146 -0.74 -22.39 16.58
N LYS A 147 -1.02 -22.38 17.89
CA LYS A 147 -2.36 -22.59 18.48
C LYS A 147 -3.30 -21.39 18.32
N PHE A 148 -2.81 -20.27 17.78
CA PHE A 148 -3.58 -19.06 17.51
C PHE A 148 -3.75 -18.85 16.00
N PRO A 149 -4.79 -19.41 15.38
CA PRO A 149 -5.00 -19.25 13.95
C PRO A 149 -5.25 -17.79 13.61
N LEU A 150 -4.73 -17.38 12.44
CA LEU A 150 -5.05 -16.08 11.86
C LEU A 150 -6.53 -16.08 11.49
N LYS A 151 -7.27 -15.09 12.00
CA LYS A 151 -8.68 -14.95 11.69
C LYS A 151 -8.78 -14.52 10.23
N ARG A 152 -9.03 -15.46 9.32
CA ARG A 152 -9.38 -15.13 7.94
C ARG A 152 -10.72 -14.41 8.00
N ILE A 153 -10.68 -13.09 7.81
CA ILE A 153 -11.90 -12.29 7.67
C ILE A 153 -12.64 -12.86 6.45
N LYS A 154 -13.70 -13.63 6.69
CA LYS A 154 -14.56 -14.22 5.66
C LYS A 154 -15.48 -13.14 5.09
N VAL A 155 -14.92 -12.10 4.50
CA VAL A 155 -15.69 -11.20 3.66
C VAL A 155 -15.67 -11.80 2.27
N SER A 156 -16.85 -12.08 1.72
CA SER A 156 -16.98 -12.64 0.37
C SER A 156 -16.23 -11.74 -0.63
N ALA A 157 -15.77 -12.32 -1.74
CA ALA A 157 -15.13 -11.53 -2.79
C ALA A 157 -16.08 -10.44 -3.32
N ALA A 158 -17.38 -10.76 -3.45
CA ALA A 158 -18.44 -9.82 -3.83
C ALA A 158 -18.57 -8.64 -2.86
N THR A 159 -18.58 -8.86 -1.54
CA THR A 159 -18.68 -7.77 -0.56
C THR A 159 -17.42 -6.90 -0.57
N ARG A 160 -16.23 -7.48 -0.78
CA ARG A 160 -14.99 -6.71 -0.95
C ARG A 160 -15.00 -5.86 -2.23
N ALA A 161 -15.53 -6.43 -3.32
CA ALA A 161 -15.68 -5.76 -4.59
C ALA A 161 -16.65 -4.57 -4.50
N SER A 162 -17.86 -4.79 -3.98
CA SER A 162 -18.86 -3.74 -3.79
C SER A 162 -18.33 -2.59 -2.90
N ALA A 163 -17.72 -2.91 -1.76
CA ALA A 163 -17.15 -1.89 -0.87
C ALA A 163 -15.97 -1.10 -1.48
N LEU A 164 -15.28 -1.69 -2.47
CA LEU A 164 -14.23 -1.01 -3.22
C LEU A 164 -14.81 -0.17 -4.36
N ASN A 165 -15.86 -0.64 -5.03
CA ASN A 165 -16.51 0.03 -6.16
C ASN A 165 -17.00 1.43 -5.79
N ASP A 166 -17.55 1.59 -4.59
CA ASP A 166 -18.00 2.88 -4.05
C ASP A 166 -16.86 3.85 -3.70
N LYS A 167 -15.60 3.39 -3.80
CA LYS A 167 -14.40 4.12 -3.32
C LYS A 167 -13.33 4.26 -4.40
N ILE A 168 -13.71 4.12 -5.66
CA ILE A 168 -12.86 4.32 -6.84
C ILE A 168 -13.55 5.25 -7.84
N LEU A 169 -12.81 5.70 -8.85
CA LEU A 169 -13.37 6.48 -9.96
C LEU A 169 -13.74 5.54 -11.11
N LYS A 170 -14.95 5.68 -11.65
CA LYS A 170 -15.37 5.04 -12.91
C LYS A 170 -14.82 5.81 -14.12
N GLN A 171 -14.91 5.24 -15.32
CA GLN A 171 -14.33 5.81 -16.55
C GLN A 171 -14.67 7.30 -16.77
N ASN A 172 -15.96 7.66 -16.68
CA ASN A 172 -16.40 9.05 -16.82
C ASN A 172 -15.86 9.97 -15.71
N GLN A 173 -15.75 9.47 -14.48
CA GLN A 173 -15.20 10.20 -13.35
C GLN A 173 -13.68 10.36 -13.45
N ILE A 174 -12.96 9.41 -14.04
CA ILE A 174 -11.52 9.53 -14.31
C ILE A 174 -11.28 10.70 -15.28
N LYS A 175 -12.03 10.73 -16.39
CA LYS A 175 -11.94 11.83 -17.36
C LYS A 175 -12.26 13.18 -16.71
N GLY A 176 -13.40 13.26 -16.01
CA GLY A 176 -13.81 14.47 -15.31
C GLY A 176 -12.80 14.92 -14.22
N PHE A 177 -12.18 13.99 -13.50
CA PHE A 177 -11.15 14.29 -12.51
C PHE A 177 -9.90 14.90 -13.15
N LEU A 178 -9.42 14.34 -14.26
CA LEU A 178 -8.25 14.86 -14.97
C LEU A 178 -8.55 16.22 -15.61
N GLU A 179 -9.72 16.41 -16.21
CA GLU A 179 -10.16 17.70 -16.74
C GLU A 179 -10.24 18.76 -15.64
N PHE A 180 -10.88 18.43 -14.50
CA PHE A 180 -10.94 19.29 -13.32
C PHE A 180 -9.54 19.68 -12.83
N LEU A 181 -8.63 18.71 -12.70
CA LEU A 181 -7.26 18.95 -12.24
C LEU A 181 -6.50 19.91 -13.16
N ARG A 182 -6.73 19.79 -14.47
CA ARG A 182 -6.06 20.59 -15.49
C ARG A 182 -6.62 22.01 -15.58
N ASN A 183 -7.93 22.16 -15.52
CA ASN A 183 -8.62 23.39 -15.93
C ASN A 183 -9.28 24.14 -14.76
N ASP A 184 -9.77 23.43 -13.75
CA ASP A 184 -10.73 23.98 -12.78
C ASP A 184 -10.17 24.10 -11.36
N TYR A 185 -9.23 23.23 -10.97
CA TYR A 185 -8.71 23.21 -9.59
C TYR A 185 -8.13 24.56 -9.16
N GLU A 186 -7.48 25.30 -10.07
CA GLU A 186 -6.93 26.62 -9.77
C GLU A 186 -8.00 27.59 -9.25
N ASN A 187 -9.20 27.55 -9.84
CA ASN A 187 -10.32 28.40 -9.46
C ASN A 187 -10.83 28.07 -8.05
N THR A 188 -10.76 26.80 -7.63
CA THR A 188 -11.18 26.37 -6.28
C THR A 188 -10.32 26.93 -5.15
N ILE A 189 -9.12 27.42 -5.47
CA ILE A 189 -8.15 27.96 -4.51
C ILE A 189 -7.77 29.42 -4.80
N ALA A 190 -8.52 30.10 -5.69
CA ALA A 190 -8.19 31.43 -6.19
C ALA A 190 -7.97 32.45 -5.06
N ASP A 191 -8.77 32.37 -3.99
CA ASP A 191 -8.72 33.29 -2.85
C ASP A 191 -7.52 33.04 -1.91
N ASN A 192 -6.72 32.00 -2.13
CA ASN A 192 -5.59 31.64 -1.28
C ASN A 192 -4.26 31.76 -2.02
N HIS A 193 -3.65 32.95 -2.00
CA HIS A 193 -2.40 33.25 -2.69
C HIS A 193 -1.25 32.27 -2.40
N ARG A 194 -1.14 31.77 -1.16
CA ARG A 194 -0.11 30.80 -0.78
C ARG A 194 -0.34 29.44 -1.45
N LYS A 195 -1.57 28.94 -1.45
CA LYS A 195 -1.94 27.70 -2.16
C LYS A 195 -1.76 27.87 -3.66
N LEU A 196 -2.13 29.02 -4.21
CA LEU A 196 -2.04 29.33 -5.63
C LEU A 196 -0.60 29.31 -6.14
N SER A 197 0.33 29.96 -5.43
CA SER A 197 1.76 29.95 -5.78
C SER A 197 2.33 28.52 -5.79
N THR A 198 2.00 27.72 -4.77
CA THR A 198 2.47 26.33 -4.68
C THR A 198 1.87 25.46 -5.79
N PHE A 199 0.57 25.62 -6.07
CA PHE A 199 -0.12 24.93 -7.15
C PHE A 199 0.49 25.26 -8.51
N ARG A 200 0.66 26.55 -8.83
CA ARG A 200 1.22 26.98 -10.12
C ARG A 200 2.62 26.43 -10.38
N ARG A 201 3.45 26.31 -9.33
CA ARG A 201 4.75 25.66 -9.43
C ARG A 201 4.63 24.17 -9.76
N ASP A 202 3.72 23.47 -9.07
CA ASP A 202 3.66 22.00 -9.05
C ASP A 202 2.64 21.38 -10.02
N LYS A 203 1.77 22.16 -10.67
CA LYS A 203 0.56 21.64 -11.35
C LYS A 203 0.83 20.56 -12.41
N GLU A 204 1.86 20.70 -13.25
CA GLU A 204 2.21 19.74 -14.31
C GLU A 204 2.79 18.46 -13.70
N ARG A 205 3.61 18.59 -12.64
CA ARG A 205 4.11 17.44 -11.88
C ARG A 205 2.95 16.65 -11.27
N ASP A 206 2.09 17.37 -10.55
CA ASP A 206 0.98 16.79 -9.83
C ASP A 206 -0.06 16.17 -10.80
N PHE A 207 -0.30 16.81 -11.95
CA PHE A 207 -1.11 16.27 -13.04
C PHE A 207 -0.50 15.00 -13.63
N ALA A 208 0.80 15.00 -13.95
CA ALA A 208 1.49 13.82 -14.49
C ALA A 208 1.47 12.64 -13.50
N ILE A 209 1.62 12.88 -12.19
CA ILE A 209 1.50 11.84 -11.16
C ILE A 209 0.10 11.20 -11.19
N CYS A 210 -0.96 12.01 -11.16
CA CYS A 210 -2.34 11.52 -11.18
C CYS A 210 -2.67 10.80 -12.49
N SER A 211 -2.25 11.37 -13.63
CA SER A 211 -2.41 10.79 -14.95
C SER A 211 -1.73 9.42 -15.02
N LEU A 212 -0.48 9.30 -14.55
CA LEU A 212 0.26 8.05 -14.65
C LEU A 212 -0.37 6.94 -13.81
N PHE A 213 -0.89 7.23 -12.61
CA PHE A 213 -1.67 6.24 -11.85
C PHE A 213 -2.90 5.75 -12.63
N LEU A 214 -3.63 6.68 -13.24
CA LEU A 214 -4.89 6.41 -13.95
C LEU A 214 -4.70 5.91 -15.38
N GLY A 215 -3.49 6.02 -15.94
CA GLY A 215 -3.16 5.61 -17.30
C GLY A 215 -2.20 4.43 -17.39
N SER A 216 -1.74 3.87 -16.28
CA SER A 216 -0.86 2.69 -16.27
C SER A 216 -1.15 1.70 -15.14
N GLY A 217 -1.82 2.16 -14.08
CA GLY A 217 -2.01 1.38 -12.87
C GLY A 217 -0.74 1.19 -12.05
N ILE A 218 0.36 1.91 -12.29
CA ILE A 218 1.64 1.81 -11.55
C ILE A 218 1.47 1.79 -10.01
N ARG A 219 2.32 1.05 -9.27
CA ARG A 219 2.32 1.08 -7.80
C ARG A 219 2.96 2.37 -7.28
N LEU A 220 2.58 2.77 -6.06
CA LEU A 220 3.16 3.96 -5.42
C LEU A 220 4.69 3.89 -5.30
N ALA A 221 5.24 2.74 -4.89
CA ALA A 221 6.69 2.56 -4.78
C ALA A 221 7.39 2.68 -6.14
N GLU A 222 6.83 2.04 -7.16
CA GLU A 222 7.34 2.09 -8.54
C GLU A 222 7.32 3.52 -9.09
N LEU A 223 6.25 4.30 -8.82
CA LEU A 223 6.16 5.70 -9.26
C LEU A 223 7.16 6.61 -8.52
N VAL A 224 7.40 6.36 -7.23
CA VAL A 224 8.39 7.10 -6.42
C VAL A 224 9.81 6.90 -6.94
N SER A 225 10.14 5.69 -7.39
CA SER A 225 11.48 5.32 -7.86
C SER A 225 11.67 5.44 -9.38
N LEU A 226 10.64 5.83 -10.14
CA LEU A 226 10.71 5.90 -11.60
C LEU A 226 11.74 6.94 -12.06
N GLU A 227 12.73 6.51 -12.85
CA GLU A 227 13.72 7.39 -13.45
C GLU A 227 13.32 7.83 -14.87
N ILE A 228 13.84 8.99 -15.30
CA ILE A 228 13.57 9.53 -16.64
C ILE A 228 14.06 8.56 -17.73
N ASN A 229 15.20 7.91 -17.50
CA ASN A 229 15.79 6.94 -18.44
C ASN A 229 14.98 5.64 -18.58
N ASN A 230 14.01 5.39 -17.69
CA ASN A 230 13.15 4.22 -17.78
C ASN A 230 11.88 4.48 -18.60
N ILE A 231 11.75 5.66 -19.21
CA ILE A 231 10.60 6.04 -20.03
C ILE A 231 10.96 5.85 -21.51
N ASP A 232 10.21 5.00 -22.18
CA ASP A 232 10.28 4.82 -23.62
C ASP A 232 9.19 5.66 -24.28
N PHE A 233 9.59 6.86 -24.70
CA PHE A 233 8.70 7.82 -25.37
C PHE A 233 8.22 7.34 -26.73
N HIS A 234 8.99 6.48 -27.41
CA HIS A 234 8.63 5.97 -28.73
C HIS A 234 7.57 4.87 -28.65
N ASN A 235 7.73 3.95 -27.70
CA ASN A 235 6.84 2.81 -27.53
C ASN A 235 5.73 3.03 -26.49
N VAL A 236 5.65 4.23 -25.89
CA VAL A 236 4.65 4.62 -24.89
C VAL A 236 4.64 3.65 -23.70
N LYS A 237 5.84 3.40 -23.15
CA LYS A 237 6.07 2.43 -22.08
C LYS A 237 6.96 3.00 -20.98
N ILE A 238 6.82 2.43 -19.79
CA ILE A 238 7.74 2.69 -18.66
C ILE A 238 8.27 1.37 -18.13
N SER A 239 9.53 1.36 -17.71
CA SER A 239 10.12 0.22 -17.02
C SER A 239 10.19 0.50 -15.51
N VAL A 240 9.76 -0.46 -14.71
CA VAL A 240 9.70 -0.34 -13.24
C VAL A 240 10.37 -1.52 -12.57
N ASP A 241 11.02 -1.24 -11.45
CA ASP A 241 11.66 -2.25 -10.61
C ASP A 241 10.71 -2.73 -9.53
N ARG A 242 10.73 -4.04 -9.27
CA ARG A 242 9.84 -4.68 -8.31
C ARG A 242 10.63 -5.39 -7.21
N LYS A 243 9.91 -5.72 -6.14
CA LYS A 243 10.47 -6.49 -5.02
C LYS A 243 11.11 -7.78 -5.56
N GLY A 244 12.35 -8.03 -5.17
CA GLY A 244 13.15 -9.17 -5.64
C GLY A 244 14.01 -8.89 -6.88
N GLY A 245 14.09 -7.63 -7.34
CA GLY A 245 14.93 -7.25 -8.47
C GLY A 245 14.33 -7.55 -9.84
N ALA A 246 13.05 -7.95 -9.90
CA ALA A 246 12.35 -8.17 -11.16
C ALA A 246 12.05 -6.84 -11.85
N HIS A 247 12.44 -6.72 -13.12
CA HIS A 247 12.06 -5.61 -13.99
C HIS A 247 10.74 -5.92 -14.69
N GLN A 248 9.89 -4.92 -14.82
CA GLN A 248 8.66 -5.04 -15.60
C GLN A 248 8.42 -3.79 -16.43
N THR A 249 8.04 -3.99 -17.68
CA THR A 249 7.57 -2.92 -18.55
C THR A 249 6.05 -2.79 -18.45
N LEU A 250 5.56 -1.56 -18.33
CA LEU A 250 4.14 -1.21 -18.31
C LEU A 250 3.84 -0.34 -19.53
N SER A 251 2.81 -0.70 -20.28
CA SER A 251 2.23 0.22 -21.26
C SER A 251 1.51 1.35 -20.53
N ILE A 252 1.60 2.58 -21.04
CA ILE A 252 0.90 3.74 -20.48
C ILE A 252 -0.01 4.37 -21.53
N THR A 253 -1.00 5.14 -21.10
CA THR A 253 -1.81 5.92 -22.05
C THR A 253 -0.98 7.05 -22.67
N ILE A 254 -1.29 7.39 -23.93
CA ILE A 254 -0.68 8.53 -24.64
C ILE A 254 -0.84 9.82 -23.83
N ASP A 255 -2.02 10.05 -23.24
CA ASP A 255 -2.26 11.23 -22.40
C ASP A 255 -1.32 11.32 -21.19
N SER A 256 -0.94 10.17 -20.62
CA SER A 256 0.03 10.12 -19.52
C SER A 256 1.45 10.41 -19.99
N LEU A 257 1.83 9.94 -21.17
CA LEU A 257 3.12 10.30 -21.78
C LEU A 257 3.19 11.81 -22.07
N LEU A 258 2.14 12.37 -22.68
CA LEU A 258 2.04 13.82 -22.94
C LEU A 258 2.03 14.66 -21.65
N ALA A 259 1.50 14.11 -20.55
CA ALA A 259 1.55 14.76 -19.25
C ALA A 259 2.98 14.80 -18.69
N ILE A 260 3.72 13.70 -18.85
CA ILE A 260 5.14 13.59 -18.49
C ILE A 260 5.97 14.58 -19.29
N GLU A 261 5.79 14.65 -20.62
CA GLU A 261 6.53 15.57 -21.49
C GLU A 261 6.33 17.03 -21.07
N ARG A 262 5.07 17.45 -20.86
CA ARG A 262 4.75 18.79 -20.35
C ARG A 262 5.40 19.09 -19.00
N TYR A 263 5.48 18.09 -18.13
CA TYR A 263 6.19 18.26 -16.86
C TYR A 263 7.70 18.43 -17.08
N LEU A 264 8.32 17.61 -17.94
CA LEU A 264 9.75 17.68 -18.23
C LEU A 264 10.17 19.04 -18.83
N GLU A 265 9.33 19.66 -19.67
CA GLU A 265 9.56 21.00 -20.23
C GLU A 265 9.76 22.09 -19.16
N VAL A 266 9.09 21.95 -18.02
CA VAL A 266 9.11 22.95 -16.92
C VAL A 266 9.93 22.49 -15.72
N ARG A 267 10.27 21.20 -15.62
CA ARG A 267 10.88 20.57 -14.44
C ARG A 267 12.14 21.30 -13.98
N ASN A 268 13.14 21.45 -14.84
CA ASN A 268 14.42 22.04 -14.44
C ASN A 268 14.32 23.55 -14.17
N LYS A 269 13.35 24.23 -14.77
CA LYS A 269 13.09 25.66 -14.51
C LYS A 269 12.43 25.90 -13.15
N ARG A 270 11.56 24.99 -12.72
CA ARG A 270 10.76 25.14 -11.49
C ARG A 270 11.38 24.47 -10.26
N TYR A 271 12.26 23.50 -10.48
CA TYR A 271 12.98 22.75 -9.44
C TYR A 271 14.48 22.87 -9.72
N ILE A 272 15.09 23.97 -9.27
CA ILE A 272 16.51 24.29 -9.49
C ILE A 272 17.40 23.18 -8.92
N GLY A 273 18.20 22.51 -9.75
CA GLY A 273 19.05 21.37 -9.37
C GLY A 273 18.45 20.00 -9.71
N ALA A 274 17.23 19.96 -10.25
CA ALA A 274 16.59 18.72 -10.67
C ALA A 274 17.28 18.05 -11.86
N GLU A 275 18.07 18.79 -12.65
CA GLU A 275 18.90 18.29 -13.75
C GLU A 275 19.92 17.24 -13.30
N TYR A 276 20.31 17.24 -12.01
CA TYR A 276 21.22 16.26 -11.42
C TYR A 276 20.49 15.06 -10.78
N SER A 277 19.16 15.05 -10.77
CA SER A 277 18.35 13.97 -10.20
C SER A 277 17.85 13.03 -11.31
N PRO A 278 18.14 11.72 -11.26
CA PRO A 278 17.68 10.76 -12.28
C PRO A 278 16.18 10.49 -12.19
N PHE A 279 15.58 10.69 -11.00
CA PHE A 279 14.16 10.46 -10.75
C PHE A 279 13.27 11.40 -11.54
N LEU A 280 12.18 10.86 -12.10
CA LEU A 280 11.18 11.62 -12.84
C LEU A 280 10.58 12.71 -11.96
N PHE A 281 9.97 12.33 -10.83
CA PHE A 281 9.25 13.26 -9.95
C PHE A 281 10.10 13.74 -8.77
N VAL A 282 10.27 15.07 -8.68
CA VAL A 282 11.06 15.71 -7.62
C VAL A 282 10.23 16.65 -6.74
N THR A 283 10.78 16.96 -5.56
CA THR A 283 10.28 18.00 -4.65
C THR A 283 11.39 18.98 -4.30
N SER A 284 11.03 20.23 -4.01
CA SER A 284 11.94 21.27 -3.53
C SER A 284 11.91 21.46 -2.01
N HIS A 285 11.07 20.70 -1.30
CA HIS A 285 10.91 20.85 0.14
C HIS A 285 12.12 20.29 0.89
N GLY A 286 12.95 21.18 1.45
CA GLY A 286 14.19 20.82 2.14
C GLY A 286 15.29 20.35 1.19
N GLY A 287 15.41 21.01 0.04
CA GLY A 287 16.35 20.67 -1.05
C GLY A 287 15.70 19.88 -2.18
N ILE A 288 16.39 19.77 -3.32
CA ILE A 288 15.98 18.92 -4.43
C ILE A 288 16.21 17.46 -4.07
N LYS A 289 15.13 16.68 -4.13
CA LYS A 289 15.16 15.24 -3.91
C LYS A 289 13.99 14.59 -4.63
N ASN A 290 14.03 13.26 -4.73
CA ASN A 290 12.90 12.47 -5.18
C ASN A 290 11.67 12.72 -4.29
N ILE A 291 10.50 12.69 -4.90
CA ILE A 291 9.25 12.86 -4.16
C ILE A 291 9.01 11.64 -3.25
N SER A 292 8.54 11.86 -2.02
CA SER A 292 8.29 10.77 -1.07
C SER A 292 6.91 10.13 -1.27
N HIS A 293 6.75 8.90 -0.76
CA HIS A 293 5.46 8.20 -0.70
C HIS A 293 4.36 9.06 -0.09
N ARG A 294 4.65 9.67 1.06
CA ARG A 294 3.70 10.54 1.78
C ARG A 294 3.33 11.78 0.98
N ALA A 295 4.26 12.37 0.24
CA ALA A 295 3.98 13.54 -0.59
C ALA A 295 3.01 13.19 -1.73
N ILE A 296 3.24 12.07 -2.43
CA ILE A 296 2.31 11.60 -3.48
C ILE A 296 0.94 11.25 -2.88
N GLN A 297 0.89 10.57 -1.74
CA GLN A 297 -0.38 10.29 -1.05
C GLN A 297 -1.16 11.57 -0.75
N ASN A 298 -0.48 12.61 -0.24
CA ASN A 298 -1.09 13.91 0.02
C ASN A 298 -1.55 14.60 -1.26
N ILE A 299 -0.78 14.51 -2.36
CA ILE A 299 -1.15 15.05 -3.68
C ILE A 299 -2.45 14.39 -4.16
N VAL A 300 -2.50 13.06 -4.19
CA VAL A 300 -3.68 12.32 -4.65
C VAL A 300 -4.89 12.64 -3.77
N GLN A 301 -4.72 12.61 -2.45
CA GLN A 301 -5.78 12.95 -1.50
C GLN A 301 -6.30 14.38 -1.70
N LYS A 302 -5.40 15.36 -1.83
CA LYS A 302 -5.72 16.79 -2.04
C LYS A 302 -6.62 17.00 -3.25
N TYR A 303 -6.24 16.46 -4.41
CA TYR A 303 -6.98 16.71 -5.65
C TYR A 303 -8.26 15.91 -5.75
N THR A 304 -8.24 14.65 -5.32
CA THR A 304 -9.44 13.82 -5.35
C THR A 304 -10.47 14.28 -4.32
N THR A 305 -10.07 14.77 -3.15
CA THR A 305 -11.01 15.44 -2.23
C THR A 305 -11.68 16.62 -2.93
N ALA A 306 -10.93 17.56 -3.50
CA ALA A 306 -11.50 18.74 -4.13
C ALA A 306 -12.45 18.42 -5.29
N TYR A 307 -12.07 17.46 -6.13
CA TYR A 307 -12.93 16.98 -7.21
C TYR A 307 -14.22 16.36 -6.69
N LEU A 308 -14.13 15.46 -5.70
CA LEU A 308 -15.29 14.80 -5.12
C LEU A 308 -16.22 15.76 -4.40
N GLU A 309 -15.68 16.76 -3.69
CA GLU A 309 -16.47 17.84 -3.08
C GLU A 309 -17.29 18.58 -4.14
N GLN A 310 -16.71 18.86 -5.31
CA GLN A 310 -17.40 19.51 -6.42
C GLN A 310 -18.49 18.63 -7.04
N VAL A 311 -18.19 17.37 -7.39
CA VAL A 311 -19.18 16.52 -8.10
C VAL A 311 -20.27 15.95 -7.19
N THR A 312 -20.01 15.86 -5.88
CA THR A 312 -21.00 15.36 -4.89
C THR A 312 -21.71 16.47 -4.13
N ASN A 313 -21.29 17.73 -4.29
CA ASN A 313 -21.75 18.87 -3.50
C ASN A 313 -21.65 18.65 -1.97
N SER A 314 -20.68 17.85 -1.52
CA SER A 314 -20.48 17.51 -0.11
C SER A 314 -19.09 17.94 0.38
N LYS A 315 -19.03 18.80 1.39
CA LYS A 315 -17.76 19.30 1.98
C LYS A 315 -17.08 18.31 2.94
N SER A 316 -17.61 17.10 3.09
CA SER A 316 -17.13 16.10 4.04
C SER A 316 -16.82 14.77 3.32
N VAL A 317 -16.17 14.86 2.15
CA VAL A 317 -15.75 13.68 1.40
C VAL A 317 -14.28 13.40 1.63
N ASN A 318 -13.98 12.14 1.94
CA ASN A 318 -12.61 11.65 1.96
C ASN A 318 -12.17 11.35 0.52
N GLY A 319 -11.15 12.07 0.06
CA GLY A 319 -10.42 11.75 -1.16
C GLY A 319 -9.82 10.34 -1.16
N LEU A 320 -9.23 10.02 -2.30
CA LEU A 320 -8.73 8.70 -2.62
C LEU A 320 -7.23 8.58 -2.31
N SER A 321 -6.76 7.34 -2.19
CA SER A 321 -5.35 7.02 -2.06
C SER A 321 -4.78 6.59 -3.42
N PRO A 322 -3.45 6.58 -3.60
CA PRO A 322 -2.83 6.06 -4.83
C PRO A 322 -3.28 4.65 -5.21
N HIS A 323 -3.47 3.78 -4.22
CA HIS A 323 -3.99 2.42 -4.46
C HIS A 323 -5.42 2.42 -4.99
N LYS A 324 -6.28 3.36 -4.55
CA LYS A 324 -7.64 3.51 -5.11
C LYS A 324 -7.61 4.02 -6.55
N LEU A 325 -6.67 4.90 -6.91
CA LEU A 325 -6.48 5.28 -8.33
C LEU A 325 -6.02 4.08 -9.18
N ARG A 326 -5.09 3.27 -8.68
CA ARG A 326 -4.70 2.01 -9.35
C ARG A 326 -5.89 1.07 -9.52
N HIS A 327 -6.75 0.94 -8.51
CA HIS A 327 -7.99 0.15 -8.63
C HIS A 327 -8.95 0.74 -9.67
N SER A 328 -9.05 2.07 -9.75
CA SER A 328 -9.84 2.78 -10.77
C SER A 328 -9.36 2.43 -12.18
N PHE A 329 -8.04 2.55 -12.44
CA PHE A 329 -7.43 2.11 -13.70
C PHE A 329 -7.73 0.63 -13.98
N SER A 330 -7.57 -0.23 -12.97
CA SER A 330 -7.69 -1.67 -13.14
C SER A 330 -9.11 -2.08 -13.54
N LEU A 331 -10.14 -1.44 -12.99
CA LEU A 331 -11.53 -1.70 -13.37
C LEU A 331 -11.80 -1.27 -14.81
N VAL A 332 -11.40 -0.06 -15.18
CA VAL A 332 -11.59 0.43 -16.56
C VAL A 332 -10.80 -0.44 -17.55
N TYR A 333 -9.54 -0.77 -17.25
CA TYR A 333 -8.74 -1.64 -18.12
C TYR A 333 -9.36 -3.03 -18.26
N TYR A 334 -9.91 -3.59 -17.17
CA TYR A 334 -10.64 -4.86 -17.23
C TYR A 334 -11.88 -4.79 -18.14
N GLU A 335 -12.65 -3.71 -18.04
CA GLU A 335 -13.83 -3.49 -18.87
C GLU A 335 -13.48 -3.33 -20.35
N GLU A 336 -12.44 -2.53 -20.65
CA GLU A 336 -11.97 -2.25 -22.02
C GLU A 336 -11.28 -3.47 -22.67
N THR A 337 -10.75 -4.40 -21.88
CA THR A 337 -10.21 -5.69 -22.35
C THR A 337 -11.26 -6.80 -22.35
N GLU A 338 -12.55 -6.43 -22.28
CA GLU A 338 -13.68 -7.36 -22.27
C GLU A 338 -13.63 -8.43 -21.19
N GLY A 339 -12.95 -8.15 -20.08
CA GLY A 339 -12.81 -9.04 -18.94
C GLY A 339 -11.59 -9.95 -18.99
N ASP A 340 -10.56 -9.65 -19.78
CA ASP A 340 -9.33 -10.44 -19.82
C ASP A 340 -8.48 -10.24 -18.54
N ILE A 341 -8.64 -11.17 -17.60
CA ILE A 341 -7.90 -11.23 -16.33
C ILE A 341 -6.39 -11.40 -16.56
N LYS A 342 -5.97 -12.07 -17.64
CA LYS A 342 -4.56 -12.32 -17.93
C LYS A 342 -3.88 -11.04 -18.37
N LEU A 343 -4.46 -10.30 -19.32
CA LEU A 343 -3.97 -8.98 -19.73
C LEU A 343 -3.90 -8.02 -18.55
N LEU A 344 -4.95 -7.99 -17.72
CA LEU A 344 -4.96 -7.18 -16.51
C LEU A 344 -3.86 -7.60 -15.53
N SER A 345 -3.66 -8.90 -15.32
CA SER A 345 -2.63 -9.41 -14.41
C SER A 345 -1.22 -9.10 -14.91
N GLU A 346 -1.00 -9.17 -16.22
CA GLU A 346 0.27 -8.79 -16.86
C GLU A 346 0.51 -7.30 -16.70
N GLN A 347 -0.45 -6.44 -17.04
CA GLN A 347 -0.35 -4.98 -16.88
C GLN A 347 -0.15 -4.57 -15.41
N LEU A 348 -0.84 -5.20 -14.47
CA LEU A 348 -0.65 -4.93 -13.03
C LEU A 348 0.59 -5.64 -12.46
N GLY A 349 1.14 -6.60 -13.20
CA GLY A 349 2.09 -7.63 -12.78
C GLY A 349 1.75 -8.22 -11.42
N HIS A 350 0.61 -8.88 -11.31
CA HIS A 350 0.33 -9.69 -10.14
C HIS A 350 0.96 -11.07 -10.32
N SER A 351 1.79 -11.51 -9.37
CA SER A 351 2.28 -12.89 -9.34
C SER A 351 1.20 -13.89 -8.87
N ASN A 352 0.10 -13.38 -8.30
CA ASN A 352 -1.04 -14.16 -7.86
C ASN A 352 -2.34 -13.54 -8.37
N LEU A 353 -3.15 -14.31 -9.09
CA LEU A 353 -4.41 -13.87 -9.69
C LEU A 353 -5.50 -13.55 -8.66
N ASN A 354 -5.37 -13.96 -7.39
CA ASN A 354 -6.36 -13.71 -6.34
C ASN A 354 -6.66 -12.21 -6.14
N THR A 355 -5.68 -11.33 -6.35
CA THR A 355 -5.90 -9.86 -6.30
C THR A 355 -6.63 -9.34 -7.52
N THR A 356 -6.47 -10.01 -8.67
CA THR A 356 -7.11 -9.69 -9.94
C THR A 356 -8.57 -10.17 -9.97
N SER A 357 -8.90 -11.28 -9.28
CA SER A 357 -10.27 -11.78 -9.12
C SER A 357 -11.21 -10.83 -8.39
N LEU A 358 -10.68 -9.81 -7.69
CA LEU A 358 -11.50 -8.77 -7.08
C LEU A 358 -12.28 -7.97 -8.15
N TYR A 359 -11.65 -7.67 -9.28
CA TYR A 359 -12.24 -6.85 -10.34
C TYR A 359 -13.36 -7.57 -11.09
N VAL A 360 -13.23 -8.89 -11.26
CA VAL A 360 -14.30 -9.75 -11.82
C VAL A 360 -15.62 -9.57 -11.06
N ASN A 361 -15.55 -9.42 -9.73
CA ASN A 361 -16.73 -9.27 -8.88
C ASN A 361 -17.27 -7.83 -8.83
N MET A 362 -16.51 -6.83 -9.33
CA MET A 362 -16.93 -5.43 -9.36
C MET A 362 -17.73 -5.10 -10.63
N ALA A 363 -17.51 -5.88 -11.68
CA ALA A 363 -18.07 -5.65 -13.00
C ALA A 363 -19.47 -6.28 -13.14
N ASP A 364 -20.45 -5.75 -12.39
CA ASP A 364 -21.87 -6.16 -12.56
C ASP A 364 -22.41 -5.76 -13.93
N GLU A 365 -21.98 -4.61 -14.45
CA GLU A 365 -22.35 -4.13 -15.78
C GLU A 365 -21.79 -5.03 -16.89
N THR A 366 -20.59 -5.58 -16.71
CA THR A 366 -20.01 -6.58 -17.63
C THR A 366 -20.80 -7.89 -17.63
N ARG A 367 -21.41 -8.28 -16.50
CA ARG A 367 -22.28 -9.46 -16.46
C ARG A 367 -23.58 -9.25 -17.23
N ALA A 368 -24.21 -8.08 -17.08
CA ALA A 368 -25.40 -7.73 -17.86
C ALA A 368 -25.09 -7.64 -19.37
N LYS A 369 -24.03 -6.90 -19.75
CA LYS A 369 -23.55 -6.81 -21.14
C LYS A 369 -23.11 -8.18 -21.70
N ALA A 370 -22.54 -9.05 -20.87
CA ALA A 370 -22.22 -10.42 -21.30
C ALA A 370 -23.50 -11.23 -21.57
N MET A 371 -24.53 -11.10 -20.74
CA MET A 371 -25.83 -11.73 -20.98
C MET A 371 -26.53 -11.17 -22.23
N GLU A 372 -26.42 -9.86 -22.48
CA GLU A 372 -26.89 -9.24 -23.74
C GLU A 372 -26.18 -9.84 -24.94
N ARG A 373 -24.84 -9.93 -24.92
CA ARG A 373 -24.06 -10.58 -25.99
C ARG A 373 -24.40 -12.06 -26.17
N VAL A 374 -24.65 -12.80 -25.08
CA VAL A 374 -25.12 -14.19 -25.15
C VAL A 374 -26.50 -14.25 -25.82
N SER A 375 -27.41 -13.35 -25.46
CA SER A 375 -28.73 -13.25 -26.11
C SER A 375 -28.60 -12.96 -27.61
N GLU A 376 -27.75 -12.00 -28.00
CA GLU A 376 -27.47 -11.68 -29.40
C GLU A 376 -26.87 -12.86 -30.17
N ALA A 377 -25.90 -13.57 -29.58
CA ALA A 377 -25.28 -14.74 -30.20
C ALA A 377 -26.28 -15.89 -30.43
N LEU A 378 -27.14 -16.16 -29.45
CA LEU A 378 -28.19 -17.19 -29.57
C LEU A 378 -29.27 -16.81 -30.60
N ASN A 379 -29.55 -15.52 -30.77
CA ASN A 379 -30.54 -15.05 -31.74
C ASN A 379 -29.99 -15.02 -33.19
N ASN A 380 -28.69 -14.82 -33.37
CA ASN A 380 -28.06 -14.79 -34.71
C ASN A 380 -27.94 -16.17 -35.37
N GLU A 381 -27.97 -17.27 -34.61
CA GLU A 381 -27.96 -18.63 -35.18
C GLU A 381 -29.33 -19.09 -35.73
N HIS A 382 -30.42 -18.39 -35.41
CA HIS A 382 -31.78 -18.80 -35.82
C HIS A 382 -32.26 -18.26 -37.18
N PHE A 383 -31.49 -17.42 -37.88
CA PHE A 383 -31.86 -16.84 -39.18
C PHE A 383 -30.95 -17.24 -40.36
N SER A 384 -30.06 -18.23 -40.18
CA SER A 384 -29.16 -18.69 -41.25
C SER A 384 -29.61 -19.98 -41.95
N ASN A 385 -30.85 -20.44 -41.73
CA ASN A 385 -31.45 -21.58 -42.43
C ASN A 385 -32.90 -21.24 -42.85
N GLU A 386 -33.06 -20.29 -43.77
CA GLU A 386 -34.12 -20.28 -44.77
C GLU A 386 -33.46 -20.31 -46.14
#